data_AF-A0A535D5H6-F1
#
_entry.id   AF-A0A535D5H6-F1
#
_cell.length_a   1.000
_cell.length_b   1.000
_cell.length_c   1.000
_cell.angle_alpha   90.00
_cell.angle_beta   90.00
_cell.angle_gamma   90.00
#
_symmetry.space_group_name_H-M   'P 1'
#
loop_
_entity.id
_entity.type
_entity.pdbx_description
1 polymer ?
#
loop_
_entity_poly.entity_id
_entity_poly.type
_entity_poly.pdbx_seq_one_letter_code
_entity_poly.pdbx_strand_id
1 'polypeptide(L)'
;MPYHLATTAWSPRRVLRENTAHCLEGAIFAAAALRAMGKPPTVIDVEAIHDTDHVVAVYRERGGWGLVGTSNYSGLRYREPLYRTLRELVMSMFEDYFNLRRERTLRTFSQPVNLARFDARNWMTSEKDVWFIPEHLLDIPHTKLLTPAMARRLHILDRRSFEAGLHGHRW
;
A
#
# COMPACT_ATOMS: atom_id res chain seq x y z
N MET A 1 3.81 -4.87 14.07
CA MET A 1 3.99 -3.43 14.29
C MET A 1 2.61 -2.75 14.34
N PRO A 2 2.31 -1.92 15.34
CA PRO A 2 1.07 -1.15 15.44
C PRO A 2 0.93 -0.12 14.32
N TYR A 3 -0.31 0.22 13.98
CA TYR A 3 -0.63 1.31 13.05
C TYR A 3 -0.68 2.64 13.81
N HIS A 4 -0.13 3.73 13.27
CA HIS A 4 -0.30 5.07 13.85
C HIS A 4 -1.02 6.02 12.88
N LEU A 5 -1.58 7.10 13.41
CA LEU A 5 -2.21 8.16 12.65
C LEU A 5 -1.34 9.40 12.83
N ALA A 6 -0.40 9.60 11.90
CA ALA A 6 0.57 10.69 11.93
C ALA A 6 0.77 11.26 10.52
N THR A 7 1.12 12.54 10.43
CA THR A 7 1.53 13.17 9.16
C THR A 7 3.05 13.13 9.07
N THR A 8 3.58 11.96 8.76
CA THR A 8 5.03 11.71 8.68
C THR A 8 5.35 10.90 7.42
N ALA A 9 6.62 10.87 7.05
CA ALA A 9 7.12 9.97 6.01
C ALA A 9 8.46 9.40 6.45
N TRP A 10 8.45 8.60 7.50
CA TRP A 10 9.65 8.03 8.09
C TRP A 10 10.41 7.07 7.18
N SER A 11 11.73 7.12 7.31
CA SER A 11 12.63 6.11 6.74
C SER A 11 12.46 4.75 7.46
N PRO A 12 12.92 3.64 6.85
CA PRO A 12 13.01 2.34 7.51
C PRO A 12 13.73 2.37 8.87
N ARG A 13 14.81 3.16 9.00
CA ARG A 13 15.51 3.34 10.28
C ARG A 13 14.60 3.92 11.37
N ARG A 14 13.84 4.97 11.03
CA ARG A 14 12.90 5.61 11.94
C ARG A 14 11.80 4.64 12.33
N VAL A 15 11.20 3.93 11.37
CA VAL A 15 10.18 2.89 11.64
C VAL A 15 10.68 1.81 12.60
N LEU A 16 11.91 1.30 12.41
CA LEU A 16 12.52 0.33 13.33
C LEU A 16 12.67 0.87 14.75
N ARG A 17 13.08 2.13 14.89
CA ARG A 17 13.32 2.77 16.19
C ARG A 17 12.01 3.02 16.94
N GLU A 18 11.02 3.57 16.24
CA GLU A 18 9.73 3.94 16.85
C GLU A 18 8.77 2.75 16.96
N ASN A 19 9.04 1.64 16.24
CA ASN A 19 8.25 0.41 16.21
C ASN A 19 6.75 0.66 15.94
N THR A 20 6.45 1.58 15.01
CA THR A 20 5.11 1.90 14.52
C THR A 20 5.20 2.49 13.11
N ALA A 21 4.15 2.34 12.31
CA ALA A 21 4.08 2.93 10.97
C ALA A 21 2.62 3.00 10.46
N HIS A 22 2.33 3.97 9.59
CA HIS A 22 1.17 3.95 8.71
C HIS A 22 1.54 3.32 7.36
N CYS A 23 0.58 3.27 6.42
CA CYS A 23 0.73 2.57 5.14
C CYS A 23 2.03 2.90 4.38
N LEU A 24 2.27 4.18 4.09
CA LEU A 24 3.47 4.66 3.40
C LEU A 24 4.76 4.19 4.07
N GLU A 25 4.92 4.47 5.35
CA GLU A 25 6.13 4.14 6.10
C GLU A 25 6.34 2.63 6.20
N GLY A 26 5.26 1.87 6.41
CA GLY A 26 5.30 0.42 6.44
C GLY A 26 5.66 -0.20 5.09
N ALA A 27 5.19 0.38 3.98
CA ALA A 27 5.58 -0.04 2.63
C ALA A 27 7.06 0.25 2.35
N ILE A 28 7.56 1.43 2.71
CA ILE A 28 8.97 1.78 2.57
C ILE A 28 9.84 0.84 3.43
N PHE A 29 9.43 0.57 4.66
CA PHE A 29 10.10 -0.38 5.55
C PHE A 29 10.08 -1.81 4.98
N ALA A 30 8.95 -2.28 4.46
CA ALA A 30 8.84 -3.58 3.82
C ALA A 30 9.71 -3.68 2.56
N ALA A 31 9.79 -2.62 1.75
CA ALA A 31 10.69 -2.56 0.61
C ALA A 31 12.17 -2.67 1.03
N ALA A 32 12.57 -2.04 2.14
CA ALA A 32 13.90 -2.21 2.72
C ALA A 32 14.16 -3.65 3.19
N ALA A 33 13.17 -4.30 3.81
CA ALA A 33 13.27 -5.71 4.20
C ALA A 33 13.39 -6.64 2.97
N LEU A 34 12.61 -6.40 1.92
CA LEU A 34 12.71 -7.12 0.64
C LEU A 34 14.11 -7.00 0.04
N ARG A 35 14.71 -5.79 0.08
CA ARG A 35 16.11 -5.57 -0.33
C ARG A 35 17.09 -6.38 0.49
N ALA A 36 16.93 -6.42 1.82
CA ALA A 36 17.78 -7.22 2.68
C ALA A 36 17.70 -8.72 2.36
N MET A 37 16.56 -9.18 1.81
CA MET A 37 16.36 -10.54 1.30
C MET A 37 16.79 -10.74 -0.17
N GLY A 38 17.48 -9.78 -0.78
CA GLY A 38 17.96 -9.86 -2.16
C GLY A 38 16.89 -9.61 -3.23
N LYS A 39 15.70 -9.12 -2.86
CA LYS A 39 14.62 -8.75 -3.79
C LYS A 39 14.66 -7.24 -4.09
N PRO A 40 14.24 -6.78 -5.29
CA PRO A 40 14.19 -5.34 -5.57
C PRO A 40 13.25 -4.59 -4.61
N PRO A 41 13.68 -3.47 -3.97
CA PRO A 41 12.85 -2.69 -3.05
C PRO A 41 11.77 -1.91 -3.81
N THR A 42 10.65 -2.55 -4.12
CA THR A 42 9.65 -2.00 -5.03
C THR A 42 8.37 -1.67 -4.30
N VAL A 43 7.80 -0.49 -4.56
CA VAL A 43 6.50 -0.05 -4.04
C VAL A 43 5.56 0.33 -5.18
N ILE A 44 4.27 0.30 -4.91
CA ILE A 44 3.23 0.92 -5.75
C ILE A 44 2.35 1.80 -4.87
N ASP A 45 1.74 2.80 -5.48
CA ASP A 45 0.63 3.55 -4.92
C ASP A 45 -0.69 2.98 -5.45
N VAL A 46 -1.72 2.96 -4.61
CA VAL A 46 -3.08 2.63 -5.03
C VAL A 46 -4.03 3.72 -4.54
N GLU A 47 -4.76 4.33 -5.48
CA GLU A 47 -5.58 5.48 -5.17
C GLU A 47 -7.05 5.10 -5.01
N ALA A 48 -7.72 5.83 -4.13
CA ALA A 48 -9.10 5.63 -3.77
C ALA A 48 -9.94 6.91 -3.96
N ILE A 49 -11.26 6.74 -4.04
CA ILE A 49 -12.20 7.88 -4.11
C ILE A 49 -13.00 7.99 -2.82
N HIS A 50 -13.09 9.22 -2.29
CA HIS A 50 -13.74 9.54 -1.01
C HIS A 50 -13.18 8.71 0.17
N ASP A 51 -11.88 8.45 0.11
CA ASP A 51 -11.10 7.64 1.04
C ASP A 51 -9.63 8.07 0.95
N THR A 52 -8.76 7.43 1.74
CA THR A 52 -7.31 7.65 1.67
C THR A 52 -6.63 6.66 0.72
N ASP A 53 -5.58 7.12 0.05
CA ASP A 53 -4.71 6.28 -0.79
C ASP A 53 -3.83 5.36 0.06
N HIS A 54 -3.20 4.39 -0.59
CA HIS A 54 -2.44 3.35 0.09
C HIS A 54 -1.19 2.95 -0.69
N VAL A 55 -0.03 3.05 -0.05
CA VAL A 55 1.22 2.54 -0.62
C VAL A 55 1.50 1.16 -0.05
N VAL A 56 1.93 0.23 -0.92
CA VAL A 56 2.33 -1.14 -0.54
C VAL A 56 3.64 -1.53 -1.19
N ALA A 57 4.43 -2.38 -0.51
CA ALA A 57 5.60 -3.00 -1.11
C ALA A 57 5.18 -4.22 -1.93
N VAL A 58 5.73 -4.35 -3.14
CA VAL A 58 5.43 -5.47 -4.04
C VAL A 58 6.69 -6.25 -4.36
N TYR A 59 6.54 -7.54 -4.58
CA TYR A 59 7.64 -8.43 -4.92
C TYR A 59 7.19 -9.49 -5.90
N ARG A 60 8.16 -10.11 -6.57
CA ARG A 60 7.92 -11.28 -7.43
C ARG A 60 8.64 -12.50 -6.90
N GLU A 61 7.99 -13.65 -7.02
CA GLU A 61 8.54 -14.95 -6.67
C GLU A 61 7.92 -16.02 -7.56
N ARG A 62 8.77 -16.86 -8.17
CA ARG A 62 8.36 -17.97 -9.06
C ARG A 62 7.33 -17.56 -10.14
N GLY A 63 7.48 -16.35 -10.67
CA GLY A 63 6.64 -15.79 -11.73
C GLY A 63 5.40 -15.01 -11.25
N GLY A 64 4.97 -15.17 -10.00
CA GLY A 64 3.84 -14.46 -9.42
C GLY A 64 4.25 -13.20 -8.64
N TRP A 65 3.32 -12.27 -8.53
CA TRP A 65 3.38 -11.03 -7.76
C TRP A 65 2.74 -11.22 -6.40
N GLY A 66 3.39 -10.73 -5.35
CA GLY A 66 2.86 -10.63 -3.99
C GLY A 66 3.01 -9.21 -3.44
N LEU A 67 2.42 -8.96 -2.28
CA LEU A 67 2.55 -7.67 -1.58
C LEU A 67 2.74 -7.84 -0.09
N VAL A 68 3.42 -6.85 0.49
CA VAL A 68 3.55 -6.64 1.93
C VAL A 68 3.14 -5.20 2.21
N GLY A 69 2.20 -5.02 3.13
CA GLY A 69 1.65 -3.71 3.51
C GLY A 69 1.33 -3.64 5.00
N THR A 70 1.04 -2.43 5.46
CA THR A 70 0.45 -2.20 6.79
C THR A 70 -0.80 -1.37 6.60
N SER A 71 -1.89 -1.76 7.25
CA SER A 71 -3.17 -1.08 7.11
C SER A 71 -3.95 -1.09 8.41
N ASN A 72 -4.78 -0.06 8.56
CA ASN A 72 -5.77 0.00 9.63
C ASN A 72 -6.94 -0.95 9.38
N TYR A 73 -7.10 -1.43 8.15
CA TYR A 73 -8.05 -2.47 7.76
C TYR A 73 -7.36 -3.84 7.76
N SER A 74 -8.06 -4.86 8.27
CA SER A 74 -7.50 -6.20 8.48
C SER A 74 -7.11 -6.90 7.18
N GLY A 75 -7.87 -6.69 6.10
CA GLY A 75 -7.69 -7.35 4.81
C GLY A 75 -6.55 -6.83 3.94
N LEU A 76 -5.89 -5.71 4.28
CA LEU A 76 -4.97 -4.98 3.37
C LEU A 76 -3.48 -5.11 3.75
N ARG A 77 -3.06 -6.25 4.32
CA ARG A 77 -1.70 -6.40 4.90
C ARG A 77 -0.74 -7.27 4.10
N TYR A 78 -1.20 -8.37 3.52
CA TYR A 78 -0.33 -9.31 2.81
C TYR A 78 -1.08 -10.02 1.69
N ARG A 79 -0.35 -10.36 0.62
CA ARG A 79 -0.81 -11.26 -0.44
C ARG A 79 0.33 -12.17 -0.85
N GLU A 80 0.06 -13.47 -0.89
CA GLU A 80 0.98 -14.47 -1.45
C GLU A 80 1.31 -14.16 -2.91
N PRO A 81 2.50 -14.57 -3.40
CA PRO A 81 2.97 -14.25 -4.74
C PRO A 81 2.31 -15.12 -5.82
N LEU A 82 0.98 -15.05 -5.92
CA LEU A 82 0.15 -15.90 -6.80
C LEU A 82 -0.34 -15.18 -8.06
N TYR A 83 -0.24 -13.85 -8.10
CA TYR A 83 -0.90 -13.02 -9.10
C TYR A 83 0.00 -12.83 -10.33
N ARG A 84 -0.49 -13.06 -11.55
CA ARG A 84 0.36 -13.00 -12.75
C ARG A 84 0.69 -11.57 -13.15
N THR A 85 -0.23 -10.65 -12.87
CA THR A 85 -0.09 -9.23 -13.17
C THR A 85 -0.27 -8.37 -11.92
N LEU A 86 0.29 -7.16 -11.95
CA LEU A 86 0.05 -6.17 -10.90
C LEU A 86 -1.44 -5.81 -10.79
N ARG A 87 -2.14 -5.75 -11.93
CA ARG A 87 -3.59 -5.50 -11.92
C ARG A 87 -4.32 -6.61 -11.14
N GLU A 88 -3.98 -7.88 -11.36
CA GLU A 88 -4.56 -8.99 -10.59
C GLU A 88 -4.24 -8.87 -9.09
N LEU A 89 -3.00 -8.54 -8.74
CA LEU A 89 -2.59 -8.30 -7.35
C LEU A 89 -3.43 -7.19 -6.70
N VAL A 90 -3.55 -6.03 -7.35
CA VAL A 90 -4.33 -4.90 -6.82
C VAL A 90 -5.82 -5.23 -6.77
N MET A 91 -6.36 -5.92 -7.76
CA MET A 91 -7.76 -6.39 -7.74
C MET A 91 -8.04 -7.32 -6.56
N SER A 92 -7.06 -8.06 -6.04
CA SER A 92 -7.22 -8.90 -4.84
C SER A 92 -7.45 -8.11 -3.55
N MET A 93 -7.18 -6.80 -3.56
CA MET A 93 -7.45 -5.89 -2.44
C MET A 93 -8.86 -5.29 -2.52
N PHE A 94 -9.54 -5.39 -3.66
CA PHE A 94 -10.72 -4.58 -3.98
C PHE A 94 -11.88 -4.72 -3.00
N GLU A 95 -12.18 -5.93 -2.55
CA GLU A 95 -13.28 -6.19 -1.62
C GLU A 95 -12.96 -5.73 -0.18
N ASP A 96 -11.67 -5.68 0.18
CA ASP A 96 -11.18 -5.23 1.48
C ASP A 96 -10.91 -3.72 1.52
N TYR A 97 -11.01 -3.04 0.39
CA TYR A 97 -10.69 -1.62 0.24
C TYR A 97 -11.97 -0.78 0.22
N PHE A 98 -12.39 -0.37 1.42
CA PHE A 98 -13.62 0.38 1.62
C PHE A 98 -13.47 1.43 2.72
N ASN A 99 -14.34 2.44 2.68
CA ASN A 99 -14.39 3.50 3.68
C ASN A 99 -15.42 3.24 4.79
N LEU A 100 -15.47 4.12 5.79
CA LEU A 100 -16.44 4.04 6.90
C LEU A 100 -17.92 4.18 6.47
N ARG A 101 -18.20 4.64 5.24
CA ARG A 101 -19.54 4.63 4.64
C ARG A 101 -19.88 3.30 3.96
N ARG A 102 -18.99 2.29 4.02
CA ARG A 102 -19.11 0.97 3.39
C ARG A 102 -19.05 1.01 1.86
N GLU A 103 -18.46 2.06 1.30
CA GLU A 103 -18.27 2.20 -0.14
C GLU A 103 -16.94 1.55 -0.54
N ARG A 104 -16.93 0.77 -1.63
CA ARG A 104 -15.68 0.26 -2.21
C ARG A 104 -14.98 1.38 -2.98
N THR A 105 -13.79 1.76 -2.53
CA THR A 105 -13.19 3.05 -2.88
C THR A 105 -11.99 2.94 -3.80
N LEU A 106 -11.34 1.78 -3.90
CA LEU A 106 -10.16 1.56 -4.77
C LEU A 106 -10.47 1.85 -6.26
N ARG A 107 -9.63 2.65 -6.92
CA ARG A 107 -9.83 3.09 -8.32
C ARG A 107 -8.64 2.90 -9.23
N THR A 108 -7.43 3.15 -8.77
CA THR A 108 -6.24 3.14 -9.62
C THR A 108 -5.06 2.48 -8.91
N PHE A 109 -3.98 2.27 -9.67
CA PHE A 109 -2.68 1.92 -9.12
C PHE A 109 -1.56 2.48 -10.00
N SER A 110 -0.43 2.82 -9.38
CA SER A 110 0.74 3.36 -10.06
C SER A 110 1.53 2.27 -10.79
N GLN A 111 2.45 2.69 -11.66
CA GLN A 111 3.56 1.82 -12.05
C GLN A 111 4.47 1.50 -10.84
N PRO A 112 5.14 0.33 -10.81
CA PRO A 112 6.08 -0.01 -9.74
C PRO A 112 7.29 0.92 -9.71
N VAL A 113 7.64 1.38 -8.51
CA VAL A 113 8.83 2.20 -8.27
C VAL A 113 9.83 1.41 -7.47
N ASN A 114 10.99 1.14 -8.08
CA ASN A 114 12.14 0.60 -7.37
C ASN A 114 12.83 1.73 -6.59
N LEU A 115 12.77 1.66 -5.26
CA LEU A 115 13.32 2.66 -4.34
C LEU A 115 14.86 2.75 -4.37
N ALA A 116 15.57 1.79 -4.97
CA ALA A 116 17.01 1.90 -5.20
C ALA A 116 17.39 3.17 -5.99
N ARG A 117 16.45 3.73 -6.77
CA ARG A 117 16.61 5.01 -7.46
C ARG A 117 16.85 6.19 -6.52
N PHE A 118 16.49 6.06 -5.24
CA PHE A 118 16.65 7.09 -4.23
C PHE A 118 17.84 6.82 -3.30
N ASP A 119 18.72 5.88 -3.62
CA ASP A 119 19.86 5.52 -2.78
C ASP A 119 20.78 6.72 -2.49
N ALA A 120 21.00 7.60 -3.47
CA ALA A 120 21.77 8.84 -3.28
C ALA A 120 21.16 9.80 -2.23
N ARG A 121 19.88 9.61 -1.87
CA ARG A 121 19.16 10.38 -0.85
C ARG A 121 19.09 9.65 0.50
N ASN A 122 19.77 8.52 0.65
CA ASN A 122 19.83 7.73 1.88
C ASN A 122 18.43 7.34 2.43
N TRP A 123 17.49 7.00 1.55
CA TRP A 123 16.09 6.76 1.94
C TRP A 123 15.92 5.70 3.04
N MET A 124 16.80 4.69 3.12
CA MET A 124 16.74 3.64 4.15
C MET A 124 17.14 4.13 5.55
N THR A 125 18.05 5.10 5.61
CA THR A 125 18.80 5.47 6.81
C THR A 125 18.64 6.94 7.19
N SER A 126 17.85 7.71 6.43
CA SER A 126 17.60 9.13 6.71
C SER A 126 16.99 9.33 8.11
N GLU A 127 17.49 10.30 8.87
CA GLU A 127 16.83 10.76 10.11
C GLU A 127 15.67 11.73 9.82
N LYS A 128 15.67 12.31 8.62
CA LYS A 128 14.61 13.19 8.09
C LYS A 128 13.55 12.38 7.38
N ASP A 129 12.36 12.95 7.25
CA ASP A 129 11.29 12.38 6.44
C ASP A 129 11.71 12.24 4.96
N VAL A 130 11.21 11.18 4.33
CA VAL A 130 11.48 10.79 2.95
C VAL A 130 10.31 11.13 2.03
N TRP A 131 9.72 12.32 2.20
CA TRP A 131 8.57 12.85 1.43
C TRP A 131 8.75 12.79 -0.09
N PHE A 132 9.98 12.77 -0.57
CA PHE A 132 10.25 12.60 -1.99
C PHE A 132 9.81 11.26 -2.58
N ILE A 133 9.57 10.24 -1.75
CA ILE A 133 9.01 8.96 -2.21
C ILE A 133 7.53 9.13 -2.56
N PRO A 134 6.63 9.54 -1.63
CA PRO A 134 5.23 9.74 -1.97
C PRO A 134 5.04 10.85 -3.01
N GLU A 135 5.81 11.95 -2.97
CA GLU A 135 5.77 12.99 -4.00
C GLU A 135 6.02 12.40 -5.40
N HIS A 136 7.03 11.54 -5.53
CA HIS A 136 7.31 10.87 -6.80
C HIS A 136 6.20 9.89 -7.21
N LEU A 137 5.57 9.20 -6.24
CA LEU A 137 4.46 8.29 -6.52
C LEU A 137 3.25 9.03 -7.11
N LEU A 138 2.94 10.22 -6.61
CA LEU A 138 1.83 11.04 -7.11
C LEU A 138 2.04 11.50 -8.56
N ASP A 139 3.28 11.72 -8.98
CA ASP A 139 3.61 12.25 -10.30
C ASP A 139 3.62 11.19 -11.43
N ILE A 140 3.73 9.91 -11.09
CA ILE A 140 3.88 8.85 -12.09
C ILE A 140 2.54 8.37 -12.65
N PRO A 141 2.54 7.72 -13.83
CA PRO A 141 1.31 7.24 -14.44
C PRO A 141 0.57 6.22 -13.57
N HIS A 142 -0.74 6.46 -13.42
CA HIS A 142 -1.68 5.57 -12.75
C HIS A 142 -2.64 4.91 -13.74
N THR A 143 -2.96 3.64 -13.48
CA THR A 143 -3.84 2.82 -14.31
C THR A 143 -5.19 2.64 -13.62
N LYS A 144 -6.29 2.97 -14.31
CA LYS A 144 -7.65 2.77 -13.81
C LYS A 144 -8.01 1.28 -13.74
N LEU A 145 -8.60 0.85 -12.63
CA LEU A 145 -9.06 -0.52 -12.40
C LEU A 145 -10.47 -0.76 -12.96
N LEU A 146 -11.33 0.26 -12.87
CA LEU A 146 -12.75 0.20 -13.19
C LEU A 146 -13.11 1.19 -14.30
N THR A 147 -14.07 0.80 -15.12
CA THR A 147 -14.78 1.76 -15.98
C THR A 147 -15.77 2.59 -15.15
N PRO A 148 -16.17 3.79 -15.62
CA PRO A 148 -17.22 4.57 -14.96
C PRO A 148 -18.55 3.82 -14.81
N ALA A 149 -18.87 2.92 -15.75
CA ALA A 149 -20.07 2.10 -15.68
C ALA A 149 -20.00 1.04 -14.57
N MET A 150 -18.83 0.41 -14.37
CA MET A 150 -18.62 -0.54 -13.26
C MET A 150 -18.67 0.17 -11.91
N ALA A 151 -17.98 1.30 -11.77
CA ALA A 151 -17.93 2.05 -10.52
C ALA A 151 -19.32 2.49 -10.01
N ARG A 152 -20.21 2.89 -10.92
CA ARG A 152 -21.61 3.28 -10.58
C ARG A 152 -22.49 2.13 -10.11
N ARG A 153 -22.11 0.88 -10.37
CA ARG A 153 -22.89 -0.32 -10.03
C ARG A 153 -22.36 -1.06 -8.81
N LEU A 154 -21.35 -0.52 -8.13
CA LEU A 154 -20.83 -1.12 -6.91
C LEU A 154 -21.87 -1.07 -5.80
N HIS A 155 -22.08 -2.22 -5.16
CA HIS A 155 -22.95 -2.30 -4.00
C HIS A 155 -22.27 -1.74 -2.76
N ILE A 156 -23.07 -1.30 -1.79
CA ILE A 156 -22.61 -1.05 -0.43
C ILE A 156 -22.16 -2.38 0.19
N LEU A 157 -21.05 -2.35 0.93
CA LEU A 157 -20.53 -3.52 1.62
C LEU A 157 -21.52 -4.00 2.69
N ASP A 158 -21.70 -5.32 2.79
CA ASP A 158 -22.54 -5.89 3.83
C ASP A 158 -21.93 -5.66 5.21
N ARG A 159 -22.78 -5.79 6.24
CA ARG A 159 -22.38 -5.49 7.61
C ARG A 159 -21.29 -6.43 8.14
N ARG A 160 -21.33 -7.71 7.78
CA ARG A 160 -20.38 -8.70 8.30
C ARG A 160 -18.98 -8.45 7.74
N SER A 161 -18.88 -8.19 6.44
CA SER A 161 -17.60 -7.85 5.81
C SER A 161 -17.03 -6.54 6.35
N PHE A 162 -17.89 -5.54 6.59
CA PHE A 162 -17.51 -4.28 7.19
C PHE A 162 -16.92 -4.46 8.61
N GLU A 163 -17.62 -5.17 9.50
CA GLU A 163 -17.17 -5.42 10.86
C GLU A 163 -15.86 -6.24 10.88
N ALA A 164 -15.71 -7.22 9.97
CA ALA A 164 -14.49 -8.00 9.84
C ALA A 164 -13.29 -7.16 9.38
N GLY A 165 -13.49 -6.27 8.39
CA GLY A 165 -12.43 -5.39 7.90
C GLY A 165 -11.98 -4.35 8.93
N LEU A 166 -12.87 -3.94 9.84
CA LEU A 166 -12.56 -3.03 10.95
C LEU A 166 -11.98 -3.71 12.19
N HIS A 167 -11.79 -5.04 12.19
CA HIS A 167 -11.20 -5.71 13.33
C HIS A 167 -9.75 -5.22 13.57
N GLY A 168 -9.50 -4.64 14.75
CA GLY A 168 -8.21 -4.04 15.11
C GLY A 168 -7.98 -2.63 14.54
N HIS A 169 -9.00 -2.01 13.94
CA HIS A 169 -8.94 -0.64 13.43
C HIS A 169 -8.76 0.36 14.58
N ARG A 170 -7.83 1.29 14.39
CA ARG A 170 -7.54 2.40 15.30
C ARG A 170 -8.30 3.65 14.89
N TRP A 171 -8.89 4.32 15.87
CA TRP A 171 -9.70 5.52 15.72
C TRP A 171 -8.89 6.77 16.05
#